data_AF-A0A6L2PUR1-F1
#
_entry.id   AF-A0A6L2PUR1-F1
#
_cell.length_a   1.000
_cell.length_b   1.000
_cell.length_c   1.000
_cell.angle_alpha   90.00
_cell.angle_beta   90.00
_cell.angle_gamma   90.00
#
_symmetry.space_group_name_H-M   'P 1'
#
loop_
_entity.id
_entity.type
_entity.pdbx_description
1 polymer ?
#
loop_
_entity_poly.entity_id
_entity_poly.type
_entity_poly.pdbx_seq_one_letter_code
_entity_poly.pdbx_strand_id
1 'polypeptide(L)'
;NPHDCKLMFTYGYGYNKFFHISESGNHNGSNITIHFLVRARSDAHLLLSSTPAPAEGQAVYEIVLGAGKNTFSDIRRIRRSATKATAPTMDLLSPVELRGFWVNYNGKGTLQVGKEGDDFPFLFWTDPSPLDIHYFSFCTWTGVVGKWLYACPVANDTEEIDIVEPKPTTVTEKLRKDLLYSYSPYLIPVLHEEHHVAVFMRLTFHHVDLDVKRSVFHIDGIIPMHWIDEKMQWKPEDYGGLTSIHMNENEVWKPEVVLYNAVGHGVNILGHAGMTVTSKGVVMWSPSTHLEVWCNLNLDQWPNDVHTCELQLGLWSQEQYADLLIAENETMEDTQQTGSEWEVTKMESEMINTRTPWNLDADTDMSVSRSLTIRMTVQHKGQPRNIILVAPLMVISVLIMLSFWMTPMNSGKFSIQCMCLVLLAIFTVIVGNALPPTATHVPCLVLMYSWSMTAGVLSILVSTLVISVSRYTHAAPPPNLICAFITYPVTQIILFLPQIKAQVSKTYNQLEEDSSDVNQSCSDNTTRTSVQKHLETQQYWIILSTAIDHISCIIYFIFLLGILIKYT
;
A
#
# COMPACT_ATOMS: atom_id res chain seq x y z
N ASN A 1 10.26 -50.69 29.94
CA ASN A 1 10.11 -49.30 30.40
C ASN A 1 10.58 -48.30 29.32
N PRO A 2 9.71 -47.73 28.47
CA PRO A 2 10.08 -46.83 27.37
C PRO A 2 10.54 -45.43 27.82
N HIS A 3 10.61 -45.21 29.14
CA HIS A 3 10.96 -43.93 29.75
C HIS A 3 12.44 -43.51 29.68
N ASP A 4 13.33 -44.37 29.16
CA ASP A 4 14.76 -44.03 29.01
C ASP A 4 15.23 -43.88 27.54
N CYS A 5 14.35 -44.03 26.54
CA CYS A 5 14.71 -43.72 25.16
C CYS A 5 14.80 -42.20 24.96
N LYS A 6 15.87 -41.72 24.32
CA LYS A 6 15.98 -40.31 23.93
C LYS A 6 15.07 -40.03 22.73
N LEU A 7 14.26 -38.97 22.83
CA LEU A 7 13.33 -38.53 21.79
C LEU A 7 13.86 -37.29 21.05
N MET A 8 13.72 -37.26 19.72
CA MET A 8 14.03 -36.11 18.89
C MET A 8 12.99 -35.93 17.78
N PHE A 9 12.68 -34.67 17.46
CA PHE A 9 11.85 -34.31 16.31
C PHE A 9 12.69 -33.55 15.29
N THR A 10 12.43 -33.81 14.00
CA THR A 10 13.10 -33.13 12.88
C THR A 10 12.06 -32.63 11.89
N TYR A 11 12.32 -31.46 11.32
CA TYR A 11 11.54 -30.90 10.21
C TYR A 11 12.48 -30.09 9.33
N GLY A 12 12.53 -30.44 8.05
CA GLY A 12 13.39 -29.77 7.08
C GLY A 12 14.86 -30.21 7.11
N TYR A 13 15.54 -29.92 6.01
CA TYR A 13 16.93 -30.32 5.81
C TYR A 13 17.88 -29.38 6.57
N GLY A 14 18.45 -29.88 7.66
CA GLY A 14 19.42 -29.18 8.48
C GLY A 14 19.77 -29.99 9.72
N TYR A 15 21.04 -30.36 9.87
CA TYR A 15 21.53 -31.08 11.04
C TYR A 15 21.76 -30.07 12.17
N ASN A 16 20.73 -29.83 12.97
CA ASN A 16 20.73 -28.76 13.97
C ASN A 16 21.28 -29.20 15.33
N LYS A 17 21.37 -30.51 15.58
CA LYS A 17 21.82 -31.07 16.86
C LYS A 17 22.71 -32.27 16.64
N PHE A 18 23.94 -32.21 17.14
CA PHE A 18 24.93 -33.29 17.07
C PHE A 18 25.07 -33.93 18.45
N PHE A 19 25.06 -35.26 18.47
CA PHE A 19 25.19 -36.07 19.67
C PHE A 19 26.54 -36.77 19.64
N HIS A 20 27.19 -36.87 20.80
CA HIS A 20 28.43 -37.64 20.88
C HIS A 20 28.12 -39.13 20.81
N ILE A 21 29.01 -39.95 20.24
CA ILE A 21 28.70 -41.37 20.01
C ILE A 21 28.49 -42.17 21.29
N SER A 22 29.08 -41.73 22.40
CA SER A 22 28.80 -42.30 23.73
C SER A 22 27.32 -42.25 24.11
N GLU A 23 26.54 -41.34 23.49
CA GLU A 23 25.11 -41.20 23.72
C GLU A 23 24.26 -42.21 22.94
N SER A 24 24.82 -43.02 22.04
CA SER A 24 24.06 -43.99 21.23
C SER A 24 23.69 -45.28 21.97
N GLY A 25 24.25 -45.52 23.17
CA GLY A 25 23.91 -46.63 24.06
C GLY A 25 24.81 -47.87 23.95
N ASN A 26 25.39 -48.17 22.78
CA ASN A 26 26.28 -49.33 22.58
C ASN A 26 27.49 -48.95 21.72
N HIS A 27 28.63 -48.66 22.36
CA HIS A 27 29.91 -48.44 21.67
C HIS A 27 30.96 -49.35 22.31
N ASN A 28 31.69 -50.12 21.49
CA ASN A 28 32.76 -50.99 21.96
C ASN A 28 34.02 -50.73 21.13
N GLY A 29 34.87 -49.84 21.64
CA GLY A 29 36.09 -49.41 20.94
C GLY A 29 35.80 -48.69 19.61
N SER A 30 36.45 -49.14 18.54
CA SER A 30 36.32 -48.54 17.19
C SER A 30 35.04 -48.96 16.44
N ASN A 31 34.28 -49.92 16.96
CA ASN A 31 33.02 -50.36 16.37
C ASN A 31 31.86 -49.60 17.00
N ILE A 32 31.11 -48.93 16.13
CA ILE A 32 29.99 -48.06 16.48
C ILE A 32 28.73 -48.72 15.95
N THR A 33 27.77 -49.03 16.83
CA THR A 33 26.43 -49.48 16.43
C THR A 33 25.39 -48.52 17.00
N ILE A 34 24.56 -47.96 16.12
CA ILE A 34 23.49 -47.03 16.49
C ILE A 34 22.17 -47.68 16.16
N HIS A 35 21.38 -47.95 17.19
CA HIS A 35 19.99 -48.40 17.07
C HIS A 35 19.05 -47.21 17.24
N PHE A 36 18.10 -47.07 16.33
CA PHE A 36 17.11 -45.99 16.39
C PHE A 36 15.78 -46.40 15.75
N LEU A 37 14.69 -45.81 16.22
CA LEU A 37 13.39 -45.89 15.59
C LEU A 37 13.05 -44.56 14.96
N VAL A 38 12.43 -44.58 13.79
CA VAL A 38 11.97 -43.38 13.09
C VAL A 38 10.57 -43.55 12.55
N ARG A 39 9.77 -42.49 12.69
CA ARG A 39 8.47 -42.32 12.04
C ARG A 39 8.54 -41.10 11.14
N ALA A 40 8.47 -41.32 9.84
CA ALA A 40 8.52 -40.30 8.80
C ALA A 40 7.89 -40.87 7.52
N ARG A 41 7.27 -40.01 6.70
CA ARG A 41 6.68 -40.47 5.42
C ARG A 41 7.71 -40.87 4.36
N SER A 42 8.90 -40.25 4.38
CA SER A 42 10.02 -40.49 3.47
C SER A 42 11.26 -39.73 3.95
N ASP A 43 12.41 -39.92 3.30
CA ASP A 43 13.62 -39.09 3.41
C ASP A 43 14.06 -38.79 4.85
N ALA A 44 14.36 -39.85 5.60
CA ALA A 44 14.95 -39.78 6.93
C ALA A 44 16.48 -39.84 6.84
N HIS A 45 17.18 -38.87 7.41
CA HIS A 45 18.63 -38.73 7.24
C HIS A 45 19.36 -38.91 8.57
N LEU A 46 20.39 -39.76 8.57
CA LEU A 46 21.36 -39.90 9.65
C LEU A 46 22.73 -39.46 9.13
N LEU A 47 23.42 -38.63 9.90
CA LEU A 47 24.78 -38.19 9.58
C LEU A 47 25.76 -38.62 10.66
N LEU A 48 26.90 -39.16 10.24
CA LEU A 48 28.06 -39.47 11.08
C LEU A 48 29.24 -38.56 10.73
N SER A 49 29.94 -38.04 11.73
CA SER A 49 31.02 -37.07 11.54
C SER A 49 32.09 -37.13 12.62
N SER A 50 33.29 -36.64 12.28
CA SER A 50 34.43 -36.52 13.20
C SER A 50 34.33 -35.28 14.11
N THR A 51 33.68 -34.22 13.64
CA THR A 51 33.58 -32.94 14.33
C THR A 51 32.12 -32.59 14.62
N PRO A 52 31.81 -31.93 15.76
CA PRO A 52 30.47 -31.42 15.98
C PRO A 52 30.21 -30.29 14.98
N ALA A 53 29.11 -30.37 14.23
CA ALA A 53 28.75 -29.42 13.16
C ALA A 53 29.82 -29.26 12.04
N PRO A 54 30.03 -30.29 11.21
CA PRO A 54 30.92 -30.20 10.05
C PRO A 54 30.48 -29.10 9.08
N ALA A 55 31.42 -28.45 8.39
CA ALA A 55 31.15 -27.42 7.38
C ALA A 55 30.55 -28.03 6.09
N GLU A 56 29.92 -27.22 5.24
CA GLU A 56 29.49 -27.69 3.92
C GLU A 56 30.72 -28.10 3.09
N GLY A 57 30.63 -29.21 2.37
CA GLY A 57 31.78 -29.79 1.64
C GLY A 57 32.73 -30.63 2.49
N GLN A 58 32.63 -30.61 3.83
CA GLN A 58 33.42 -31.49 4.69
C GLN A 58 32.97 -32.94 4.54
N ALA A 59 33.95 -33.84 4.59
CA ALA A 59 33.76 -35.26 4.45
C ALA A 59 32.99 -35.80 5.68
N VAL A 60 31.81 -36.41 5.45
CA VAL A 60 30.93 -37.03 6.46
C VAL A 60 30.40 -38.38 5.94
N TYR A 61 29.62 -39.12 6.72
CA TYR A 61 28.75 -40.16 6.18
C TYR A 61 27.30 -39.71 6.34
N GLU A 62 26.61 -39.45 5.23
CA GLU A 62 25.17 -39.16 5.20
C GLU A 62 24.44 -40.39 4.70
N ILE A 63 23.62 -41.00 5.55
CA ILE A 63 22.76 -42.14 5.25
C ILE A 63 21.34 -41.60 5.07
N VAL A 64 20.74 -41.86 3.92
CA VAL A 64 19.37 -41.45 3.59
C VAL A 64 18.50 -42.68 3.49
N LEU A 65 17.49 -42.78 4.35
CA LEU A 65 16.50 -43.83 4.35
C LEU A 65 15.23 -43.36 3.66
N GLY A 66 14.69 -44.20 2.77
CA GLY A 66 13.43 -43.90 2.09
C GLY A 66 13.48 -42.63 1.21
N ALA A 67 14.60 -42.42 0.53
CA ALA A 67 14.76 -41.42 -0.52
C ALA A 67 13.81 -41.69 -1.71
N GLY A 68 13.61 -40.66 -2.53
CA GLY A 68 12.81 -40.79 -3.76
C GLY A 68 11.35 -41.13 -3.47
N LYS A 69 10.75 -40.48 -2.46
CA LYS A 69 9.41 -40.81 -1.94
C LYS A 69 9.31 -42.24 -1.40
N ASN A 70 10.28 -42.64 -0.57
CA ASN A 70 10.30 -43.93 0.12
C ASN A 70 10.51 -45.14 -0.80
N THR A 71 11.35 -45.00 -1.85
CA THR A 71 11.60 -46.06 -2.85
C THR A 71 13.01 -46.63 -2.81
N PHE A 72 14.00 -45.86 -2.35
CA PHE A 72 15.39 -46.32 -2.22
C PHE A 72 16.10 -45.68 -1.02
N SER A 73 17.28 -46.18 -0.67
CA SER A 73 18.12 -45.64 0.40
C SER A 73 19.57 -45.50 -0.08
N ASP A 74 20.25 -44.45 0.38
CA ASP A 74 21.58 -44.05 -0.10
C ASP A 74 22.59 -43.87 1.03
N ILE A 75 23.88 -44.05 0.70
CA ILE A 75 25.01 -43.55 1.49
C ILE A 75 25.77 -42.50 0.66
N ARG A 76 26.11 -41.38 1.28
CA ARG A 76 26.86 -40.25 0.68
C ARG A 76 28.06 -39.87 1.53
N ARG A 77 29.13 -39.42 0.89
CA ARG A 77 30.40 -39.03 1.55
C ARG A 77 30.51 -37.55 1.89
N ILE A 78 29.69 -36.73 1.25
CA ILE A 78 29.53 -35.30 1.50
C ILE A 78 28.02 -35.03 1.45
N ARG A 79 27.54 -34.12 2.29
CA ARG A 79 26.12 -33.72 2.30
C ARG A 79 25.67 -33.30 0.91
N ARG A 80 24.51 -33.81 0.46
CA ARG A 80 23.92 -33.52 -0.86
C ARG A 80 24.86 -33.77 -2.05
N SER A 81 25.82 -34.68 -1.91
CA SER A 81 26.74 -35.05 -2.99
C SER A 81 26.35 -36.36 -3.67
N ALA A 82 27.18 -36.81 -4.63
CA ALA A 82 27.02 -38.08 -5.31
C ALA A 82 26.95 -39.26 -4.32
N THR A 83 26.03 -40.18 -4.61
CA THR A 83 25.82 -41.41 -3.85
C THR A 83 27.01 -42.35 -4.02
N LYS A 84 27.33 -43.09 -2.96
CA LYS A 84 28.40 -44.09 -2.91
C LYS A 84 27.87 -45.52 -2.88
N ALA A 85 26.70 -45.70 -2.28
CA ALA A 85 25.91 -46.91 -2.36
C ALA A 85 24.43 -46.52 -2.36
N THR A 86 23.64 -47.31 -3.08
CA THR A 86 22.19 -47.17 -3.18
C THR A 86 21.57 -48.56 -3.13
N ALA A 87 20.47 -48.70 -2.40
CA ALA A 87 19.70 -49.93 -2.32
C ALA A 87 18.21 -49.63 -2.55
N PRO A 88 17.48 -50.45 -3.33
CA PRO A 88 16.03 -50.32 -3.45
C PRO A 88 15.36 -50.71 -2.13
N THR A 89 14.54 -49.82 -1.59
CA THR A 89 13.89 -49.98 -0.27
C THR A 89 12.50 -49.36 -0.32
N MET A 90 11.59 -50.05 -1.03
CA MET A 90 10.21 -49.59 -1.20
C MET A 90 9.44 -49.69 0.11
N ASP A 91 8.72 -48.62 0.45
CA ASP A 91 7.91 -48.51 1.66
C ASP A 91 8.69 -48.81 2.95
N LEU A 92 9.97 -48.40 3.00
CA LEU A 92 10.84 -48.65 4.15
C LEU A 92 10.36 -47.90 5.40
N LEU A 93 10.03 -46.62 5.25
CA LEU A 93 9.53 -45.74 6.31
C LEU A 93 8.00 -45.72 6.38
N SER A 94 7.43 -45.30 7.51
CA SER A 94 5.98 -45.17 7.71
C SER A 94 5.63 -43.80 8.33
N PRO A 95 4.58 -43.12 7.83
CA PRO A 95 4.09 -41.88 8.45
C PRO A 95 3.35 -42.13 9.78
N VAL A 96 2.88 -43.35 10.02
CA VAL A 96 2.04 -43.70 11.17
C VAL A 96 2.83 -44.45 12.24
N GLU A 97 3.66 -45.41 11.83
CA GLU A 97 4.36 -46.34 12.72
C GLU A 97 5.82 -45.95 12.93
N LEU A 98 6.33 -46.15 14.14
CA LEU A 98 7.77 -46.10 14.42
C LEU A 98 8.40 -47.40 13.91
N ARG A 99 9.39 -47.28 13.01
CA ARG A 99 10.13 -48.44 12.48
C ARG A 99 11.59 -48.37 12.93
N GLY A 100 12.12 -49.51 13.38
CA GLY A 100 13.47 -49.63 13.90
C GLY A 100 14.51 -49.91 12.83
N PHE A 101 15.68 -49.31 12.97
CA PHE A 101 16.85 -49.50 12.10
C PHE A 101 18.13 -49.50 12.93
N TRP A 102 19.15 -50.14 12.39
CA TRP A 102 20.49 -50.14 12.95
C TRP A 102 21.53 -49.71 11.92
N VAL A 103 22.54 -48.99 12.39
CA VAL A 103 23.70 -48.57 11.59
C VAL A 103 24.97 -49.02 12.29
N ASN A 104 25.78 -49.80 11.59
CA ASN A 104 27.04 -50.33 12.10
C ASN A 104 28.22 -49.76 11.30
N TYR A 105 29.20 -49.21 12.02
CA TYR A 105 30.46 -48.75 11.49
C TYR A 105 31.62 -49.46 12.20
N ASN A 106 32.45 -50.19 11.45
CA ASN A 106 33.48 -51.06 12.01
C ASN A 106 34.84 -50.39 12.32
N GLY A 107 34.90 -49.05 12.30
CA GLY A 107 36.14 -48.28 12.49
C GLY A 107 37.18 -48.38 11.37
N LYS A 108 37.01 -49.34 10.44
CA LYS A 108 37.90 -49.60 9.29
C LYS A 108 37.30 -49.13 7.97
N GLY A 109 36.24 -48.31 8.01
CA GLY A 109 35.60 -47.72 6.84
C GLY A 109 34.35 -48.44 6.33
N THR A 110 33.99 -49.60 6.88
CA THR A 110 32.77 -50.30 6.45
C THR A 110 31.56 -49.79 7.20
N LEU A 111 30.58 -49.28 6.46
CA LEU A 111 29.29 -48.81 6.94
C LEU A 111 28.19 -49.77 6.46
N GLN A 112 27.37 -50.23 7.39
CA GLN A 112 26.26 -51.15 7.14
C GLN A 112 24.99 -50.59 7.76
N VAL A 113 23.87 -50.76 7.06
CA VAL A 113 22.55 -50.28 7.48
C VAL A 113 21.56 -51.41 7.30
N GLY A 114 20.81 -51.70 8.36
CA GLY A 114 19.80 -52.74 8.38
C GLY A 114 18.54 -52.31 9.13
N LYS A 115 17.50 -53.14 9.02
CA LYS A 115 16.24 -52.96 9.74
C LYS A 115 16.32 -53.76 11.04
N GLU A 116 15.69 -53.25 12.10
CA GLU A 116 15.60 -53.99 13.36
C GLU A 116 14.86 -55.31 13.16
N GLY A 117 15.45 -56.40 13.68
CA GLY A 117 14.97 -57.77 13.50
C GLY A 117 15.52 -58.50 12.28
N ASP A 118 16.20 -57.81 11.35
CA ASP A 118 16.83 -58.44 10.18
C ASP A 118 18.33 -58.68 10.44
N ASP A 119 18.80 -59.90 10.16
CA ASP A 119 20.21 -60.31 10.36
C ASP A 119 21.18 -59.72 9.31
N PHE A 120 20.67 -59.28 8.16
CA PHE A 120 21.48 -58.82 7.02
C PHE A 120 21.26 -57.33 6.73
N PRO A 121 22.32 -56.53 6.47
CA PRO A 121 22.18 -55.15 6.05
C PRO A 121 21.60 -55.08 4.63
N PHE A 122 20.62 -54.19 4.42
CA PHE A 122 20.09 -53.91 3.09
C PHE A 122 20.94 -52.89 2.32
N LEU A 123 21.80 -52.12 3.02
CA LEU A 123 22.65 -51.10 2.42
C LEU A 123 24.03 -51.15 3.08
N PHE A 124 25.08 -51.23 2.26
CA PHE A 124 26.46 -51.32 2.75
C PHE A 124 27.42 -50.55 1.83
N TRP A 125 28.49 -50.03 2.40
CA TRP A 125 29.56 -49.39 1.66
C TRP A 125 30.88 -49.47 2.44
N THR A 126 32.01 -49.56 1.75
CA THR A 126 33.34 -49.50 2.38
C THR A 126 34.11 -48.30 1.85
N ASP A 127 34.45 -47.38 2.75
CA ASP A 127 35.22 -46.18 2.46
C ASP A 127 36.73 -46.52 2.35
N PRO A 128 37.40 -46.21 1.22
CA PRO A 128 38.85 -46.35 1.11
C PRO A 128 39.65 -45.40 2.01
N SER A 129 39.03 -44.32 2.52
CA SER A 129 39.65 -43.36 3.45
C SER A 129 38.75 -43.14 4.68
N PRO A 130 38.75 -44.09 5.65
CA PRO A 130 37.86 -44.09 6.80
C PRO A 130 37.92 -42.80 7.63
N LEU A 131 36.77 -42.35 8.11
CA LEU A 131 36.69 -41.27 9.10
C LEU A 131 36.78 -41.80 10.53
N ASP A 132 37.37 -41.01 11.41
CA ASP A 132 37.20 -41.22 12.85
C ASP A 132 35.87 -40.60 13.30
N ILE A 133 34.90 -41.41 13.71
CA ILE A 133 33.53 -40.95 13.97
C ILE A 133 33.35 -40.70 15.47
N HIS A 134 32.98 -39.47 15.81
CA HIS A 134 32.71 -39.07 17.20
C HIS A 134 31.28 -38.56 17.40
N TYR A 135 30.62 -38.12 16.33
CA TYR A 135 29.30 -37.48 16.42
C TYR A 135 28.32 -38.05 15.42
N PHE A 136 27.04 -38.08 15.81
CA PHE A 136 25.92 -38.37 14.93
C PHE A 136 24.81 -37.33 15.02
N SER A 137 23.99 -37.20 13.98
CA SER A 137 22.87 -36.26 13.93
C SER A 137 21.75 -36.78 13.04
N PHE A 138 20.51 -36.39 13.34
CA PHE A 138 19.32 -36.74 12.57
C PHE A 138 18.73 -35.50 11.90
N CYS A 139 18.22 -35.65 10.68
CA CYS A 139 17.33 -34.67 10.04
C CYS A 139 16.35 -35.36 9.09
N THR A 140 15.41 -34.61 8.53
CA THR A 140 14.50 -35.07 7.48
C THR A 140 14.54 -34.13 6.28
N TRP A 141 14.00 -34.52 5.14
CA TRP A 141 13.90 -33.59 4.00
C TRP A 141 12.87 -32.46 4.25
N THR A 142 12.95 -31.40 3.44
CA THR A 142 12.00 -30.27 3.48
C THR A 142 10.56 -30.76 3.30
N GLY A 143 9.68 -30.36 4.21
CA GLY A 143 8.28 -30.77 4.23
C GLY A 143 8.02 -32.16 4.83
N VAL A 144 9.02 -32.83 5.41
CA VAL A 144 8.87 -34.12 6.09
C VAL A 144 9.10 -33.94 7.59
N VAL A 145 8.10 -34.32 8.40
CA VAL A 145 8.22 -34.42 9.86
C VAL A 145 8.78 -35.80 10.23
N GLY A 146 9.87 -35.81 10.99
CA GLY A 146 10.47 -37.02 11.55
C GLY A 146 10.35 -37.06 13.07
N LYS A 147 9.91 -38.19 13.63
CA LYS A 147 10.00 -38.49 15.06
C LYS A 147 10.99 -39.63 15.25
N TRP A 148 12.02 -39.40 16.05
CA TRP A 148 13.15 -40.30 16.27
C TRP A 148 13.23 -40.73 17.74
N LEU A 149 13.45 -42.02 17.98
CA LEU A 149 13.81 -42.59 19.28
C LEU A 149 15.17 -43.27 19.15
N TYR A 150 16.09 -43.00 20.06
CA TYR A 150 17.43 -43.60 20.05
C TYR A 150 17.94 -43.81 21.47
N ALA A 151 19.01 -44.60 21.62
CA ALA A 151 19.58 -44.95 22.92
C ALA A 151 18.57 -45.61 23.87
N CYS A 152 17.74 -46.51 23.34
CA CYS A 152 16.80 -47.28 24.14
C CYS A 152 17.55 -48.38 24.93
N PRO A 153 17.24 -48.61 26.22
CA PRO A 153 17.80 -49.74 26.95
C PRO A 153 17.35 -51.04 26.29
N VAL A 154 18.31 -51.92 25.97
CA VAL A 154 18.04 -53.25 25.42
C VAL A 154 17.25 -54.03 26.45
N ALA A 155 16.00 -54.36 26.14
CA ALA A 155 15.20 -55.24 26.97
C ALA A 155 15.80 -56.65 26.86
N ASN A 156 16.22 -57.23 27.99
CA ASN A 156 16.31 -58.68 28.08
C ASN A 156 14.86 -59.23 27.94
N ASP A 157 14.69 -60.22 27.06
CA ASP A 157 13.42 -60.75 26.53
C ASP A 157 12.44 -61.38 27.55
N THR A 158 12.22 -60.84 28.75
CA THR A 158 11.39 -61.51 29.77
C THR A 158 10.41 -60.65 30.56
N GLU A 159 10.03 -59.44 30.14
CA GLU A 159 8.96 -58.71 30.85
C GLU A 159 7.80 -58.30 29.93
N GLU A 160 6.59 -58.68 30.36
CA GLU A 160 5.31 -58.32 29.78
C GLU A 160 5.19 -56.82 29.53
N ILE A 161 4.58 -56.46 28.39
CA ILE A 161 4.35 -55.09 27.99
C ILE A 161 3.21 -54.53 28.85
N ASP A 162 3.55 -53.78 29.90
CA ASP A 162 2.59 -52.92 30.56
C ASP A 162 2.19 -51.77 29.61
N ILE A 163 0.89 -51.71 29.32
CA ILE A 163 0.26 -50.62 28.57
C ILE A 163 0.33 -49.37 29.46
N VAL A 164 1.35 -48.53 29.23
CA VAL A 164 1.47 -47.23 29.91
C VAL A 164 0.30 -46.34 29.48
N GLU A 165 -0.54 -45.97 30.44
CA GLU A 165 -1.64 -45.01 30.24
C GLU A 165 -1.08 -43.68 29.68
N PRO A 166 -1.72 -43.08 28.66
CA PRO A 166 -1.27 -41.82 28.10
C PRO A 166 -1.32 -40.71 29.17
N LYS A 167 -0.29 -39.86 29.18
CA LYS A 167 -0.24 -38.60 29.94
C LYS A 167 -1.61 -37.91 29.88
N PRO A 168 -2.19 -37.44 31.00
CA PRO A 168 -3.54 -36.88 31.00
C PRO A 168 -3.58 -35.69 30.05
N THR A 169 -4.18 -35.89 28.87
CA THR A 169 -4.48 -34.84 27.91
C THR A 169 -5.55 -33.95 28.50
N THR A 170 -5.32 -32.64 28.45
CA THR A 170 -6.37 -31.68 28.78
C THR A 170 -7.58 -31.90 27.88
N VAL A 171 -8.76 -31.56 28.38
CA VAL A 171 -10.01 -31.72 27.61
C VAL A 171 -9.94 -30.96 26.28
N THR A 172 -9.27 -29.80 26.27
CA THR A 172 -9.01 -28.99 25.07
C THR A 172 -8.06 -29.68 24.09
N GLU A 173 -6.98 -30.31 24.56
CA GLU A 173 -6.07 -31.08 23.69
C GLU A 173 -6.77 -32.29 23.08
N LYS A 174 -7.63 -32.96 23.86
CA LYS A 174 -8.46 -34.06 23.36
C LYS A 174 -9.39 -33.57 22.25
N LEU A 175 -10.18 -32.52 22.51
CA LEU A 175 -11.07 -31.93 21.50
C LEU A 175 -10.32 -31.54 20.23
N ARG A 176 -9.20 -30.82 20.38
CA ARG A 176 -8.39 -30.37 19.27
C ARG A 176 -7.86 -31.55 18.43
N LYS A 177 -7.38 -32.61 19.10
CA LYS A 177 -6.90 -33.81 18.43
C LYS A 177 -8.03 -34.52 17.67
N ASP A 178 -9.20 -34.64 18.28
CA ASP A 178 -10.36 -35.30 17.69
C ASP A 178 -10.89 -34.53 16.47
N LEU A 179 -10.95 -33.18 16.55
CA LEU A 179 -11.33 -32.32 15.43
C LEU A 179 -10.31 -32.36 14.27
N LEU A 180 -9.00 -32.33 14.58
CA LEU A 180 -7.96 -32.21 13.56
C LEU A 180 -7.47 -33.56 12.99
N TYR A 181 -7.89 -34.70 13.54
CA TYR A 181 -7.34 -36.02 13.18
C TYR A 181 -7.44 -36.34 11.68
N SER A 182 -8.57 -36.01 11.04
CA SER A 182 -8.83 -36.22 9.62
C SER A 182 -9.26 -34.95 8.89
N TYR A 183 -9.04 -33.79 9.51
CA TYR A 183 -9.41 -32.51 8.92
C TYR A 183 -8.30 -32.00 7.99
N SER A 184 -8.69 -31.51 6.82
CA SER A 184 -7.76 -30.88 5.87
C SER A 184 -8.19 -29.42 5.66
N PRO A 185 -7.37 -28.43 6.04
CA PRO A 185 -7.71 -27.01 5.91
C PRO A 185 -7.74 -26.52 4.45
N TYR A 186 -7.27 -27.34 3.50
CA TYR A 186 -7.29 -27.00 2.07
C TYR A 186 -8.57 -27.46 1.35
N LEU A 187 -9.44 -28.19 2.04
CA LEU A 187 -10.69 -28.70 1.48
C LEU A 187 -11.88 -27.90 2.01
N ILE A 188 -12.88 -27.69 1.17
CA ILE A 188 -14.10 -26.97 1.57
C ILE A 188 -14.77 -27.68 2.76
N PRO A 189 -15.23 -26.94 3.78
CA PRO A 189 -15.72 -27.49 5.05
C PRO A 189 -17.19 -27.94 5.00
N VAL A 190 -17.58 -28.63 3.93
CA VAL A 190 -18.93 -29.21 3.75
C VAL A 190 -18.90 -30.73 3.88
N LEU A 191 -19.95 -31.30 4.45
CA LEU A 191 -20.16 -32.75 4.53
C LEU A 191 -20.71 -33.32 3.23
N HIS A 192 -21.43 -32.52 2.45
CA HIS A 192 -22.08 -32.91 1.19
C HIS A 192 -21.63 -31.99 0.06
N GLU A 193 -21.37 -32.56 -1.12
CA GLU A 193 -20.84 -31.81 -2.28
C GLU A 193 -21.84 -30.77 -2.84
N GLU A 194 -23.13 -30.89 -2.53
CA GLU A 194 -24.19 -29.97 -2.96
C GLU A 194 -24.30 -28.72 -2.07
N HIS A 195 -23.66 -28.70 -0.90
CA HIS A 195 -23.73 -27.56 0.01
C HIS A 195 -22.73 -26.46 -0.38
N HIS A 196 -23.19 -25.22 -0.27
CA HIS A 196 -22.37 -24.02 -0.42
C HIS A 196 -22.03 -23.42 0.93
N VAL A 197 -20.81 -22.90 1.06
CA VAL A 197 -20.36 -22.18 2.26
C VAL A 197 -20.69 -20.70 2.12
N ALA A 198 -21.60 -20.20 2.94
CA ALA A 198 -21.85 -18.76 3.05
C ALA A 198 -20.81 -18.12 3.97
N VAL A 199 -19.98 -17.25 3.40
CA VAL A 199 -18.99 -16.44 4.12
C VAL A 199 -19.57 -15.05 4.31
N PHE A 200 -19.95 -14.72 5.54
CA PHE A 200 -20.44 -13.40 5.89
C PHE A 200 -19.27 -12.51 6.28
N MET A 201 -19.15 -11.36 5.63
CA MET A 201 -18.10 -10.39 5.88
C MET A 201 -18.65 -9.02 6.24
N ARG A 202 -17.83 -8.25 6.95
CA ARG A 202 -18.03 -6.82 7.22
C ARG A 202 -16.70 -6.10 6.99
N LEU A 203 -16.75 -4.86 6.51
CA LEU A 203 -15.57 -3.99 6.45
C LEU A 203 -15.67 -2.93 7.56
N THR A 204 -14.66 -2.88 8.41
CA THR A 204 -14.53 -1.89 9.49
C THR A 204 -13.22 -1.13 9.29
N PHE A 205 -13.26 0.15 8.96
CA PHE A 205 -12.09 0.99 8.69
C PHE A 205 -11.80 1.97 9.83
N HIS A 206 -10.54 2.16 10.19
CA HIS A 206 -10.13 3.15 11.20
C HIS A 206 -9.40 4.35 10.58
N HIS A 207 -8.83 4.15 9.38
CA HIS A 207 -8.20 5.20 8.60
C HIS A 207 -8.52 5.00 7.11
N VAL A 208 -8.72 6.12 6.42
CA VAL A 208 -9.06 6.17 4.99
C VAL A 208 -8.25 7.32 4.41
N ASP A 209 -7.65 7.14 3.25
CA ASP A 209 -6.95 8.21 2.55
C ASP A 209 -7.18 8.11 1.04
N LEU A 210 -7.16 9.26 0.37
CA LEU A 210 -7.30 9.33 -1.08
C LEU A 210 -6.16 10.15 -1.66
N ASP A 211 -5.22 9.44 -2.30
CA ASP A 211 -4.16 10.07 -3.08
C ASP A 211 -4.74 10.53 -4.41
N VAL A 212 -5.14 11.80 -4.45
CA VAL A 212 -5.69 12.46 -5.64
C VAL A 212 -4.71 12.43 -6.81
N LYS A 213 -3.40 12.55 -6.55
CA LYS A 213 -2.36 12.61 -7.59
C LYS A 213 -2.11 11.27 -8.24
N ARG A 214 -2.17 10.18 -7.47
CA ARG A 214 -2.05 8.81 -7.97
C ARG A 214 -3.40 8.22 -8.37
N SER A 215 -4.52 8.84 -8.01
CA SER A 215 -5.88 8.29 -8.18
C SER A 215 -6.05 6.95 -7.46
N VAL A 216 -5.46 6.84 -6.25
CA VAL A 216 -5.48 5.63 -5.42
C VAL A 216 -6.21 5.90 -4.12
N PHE A 217 -7.13 5.01 -3.78
CA PHE A 217 -7.87 5.04 -2.52
C PHE A 217 -7.31 3.98 -1.57
N HIS A 218 -6.90 4.43 -0.38
CA HIS A 218 -6.30 3.63 0.68
C HIS A 218 -7.31 3.43 1.82
N ILE A 219 -7.43 2.19 2.29
CA ILE A 219 -8.27 1.84 3.43
C ILE A 219 -7.49 0.95 4.38
N ASP A 220 -7.37 1.42 5.62
CA ASP A 220 -6.83 0.64 6.73
C ASP A 220 -7.96 0.24 7.65
N GLY A 221 -8.05 -1.07 7.89
CA GLY A 221 -9.21 -1.63 8.56
C GLY A 221 -9.02 -3.04 9.05
N ILE A 222 -10.16 -3.63 9.39
CA ILE A 222 -10.33 -5.02 9.77
C ILE A 222 -11.50 -5.54 8.93
N ILE A 223 -11.41 -6.79 8.47
CA ILE A 223 -12.50 -7.46 7.78
C ILE A 223 -12.97 -8.63 8.64
N PRO A 224 -13.88 -8.42 9.61
CA PRO A 224 -14.49 -9.50 10.34
C PRO A 224 -15.29 -10.40 9.39
N MET A 225 -15.01 -11.70 9.45
CA MET A 225 -15.66 -12.75 8.68
C MET A 225 -16.14 -13.87 9.59
N HIS A 226 -17.24 -14.49 9.20
CA HIS A 226 -17.68 -15.74 9.80
C HIS A 226 -18.37 -16.66 8.80
N TRP A 227 -18.22 -17.95 9.03
CA TRP A 227 -18.86 -19.01 8.26
C TRP A 227 -19.12 -20.22 9.17
N ILE A 228 -19.89 -21.18 8.66
CA ILE A 228 -20.13 -22.45 9.36
C ILE A 228 -19.27 -23.53 8.71
N ASP A 229 -18.46 -24.21 9.51
CA ASP A 229 -17.72 -25.40 9.15
C ASP A 229 -18.47 -26.63 9.68
N GLU A 230 -19.03 -27.44 8.78
CA GLU A 230 -19.82 -28.62 9.14
C GLU A 230 -18.97 -29.75 9.73
N LYS A 231 -17.66 -29.76 9.44
CA LYS A 231 -16.70 -30.77 9.93
C LYS A 231 -16.16 -30.43 11.33
N MET A 232 -16.30 -29.18 11.75
CA MET A 232 -15.79 -28.65 13.03
C MET A 232 -16.88 -28.51 14.10
N GLN A 233 -17.81 -29.47 14.18
CA GLN A 233 -18.89 -29.48 15.17
C GLN A 233 -18.61 -30.50 16.28
N TRP A 234 -18.95 -30.15 17.52
CA TRP A 234 -18.87 -31.09 18.65
C TRP A 234 -19.97 -30.83 19.67
N LYS A 235 -20.23 -31.83 20.50
CA LYS A 235 -21.13 -31.74 21.64
C LYS A 235 -20.35 -31.27 22.87
N PRO A 236 -20.65 -30.09 23.46
CA PRO A 236 -19.92 -29.60 24.63
C PRO A 236 -19.92 -30.59 25.80
N GLU A 237 -20.96 -31.42 25.91
CA GLU A 237 -21.12 -32.43 26.96
C GLU A 237 -19.96 -33.44 26.97
N ASP A 238 -19.43 -33.80 25.81
CA ASP A 238 -18.34 -34.79 25.66
C ASP A 238 -16.96 -34.21 26.02
N TYR A 239 -16.86 -32.88 26.12
CA TYR A 239 -15.63 -32.13 26.33
C TYR A 239 -15.75 -31.11 27.48
N GLY A 240 -16.40 -31.50 28.57
CA GLY A 240 -16.39 -30.73 29.82
C GLY A 240 -17.10 -29.37 29.73
N GLY A 241 -18.09 -29.24 28.85
CA GLY A 241 -18.85 -28.00 28.62
C GLY A 241 -18.13 -26.98 27.74
N LEU A 242 -17.06 -27.35 27.04
CA LEU A 242 -16.31 -26.45 26.18
C LEU A 242 -17.13 -26.02 24.95
N THR A 243 -17.45 -24.73 24.85
CA THR A 243 -18.29 -24.16 23.78
C THR A 243 -17.50 -23.47 22.67
N SER A 244 -16.23 -23.14 22.91
CA SER A 244 -15.36 -22.52 21.91
C SER A 244 -13.91 -22.92 22.09
N ILE A 245 -13.16 -22.93 20.98
CA ILE A 245 -11.73 -23.24 20.95
C ILE A 245 -11.01 -22.26 20.01
N HIS A 246 -9.80 -21.87 20.40
CA HIS A 246 -8.93 -21.06 19.57
C HIS A 246 -8.11 -21.93 18.60
N MET A 247 -8.04 -21.52 17.34
CA MET A 247 -7.33 -22.21 16.26
C MET A 247 -6.44 -21.22 15.52
N ASN A 248 -5.32 -21.71 14.99
CA ASN A 248 -4.50 -20.91 14.08
C ASN A 248 -5.13 -20.93 12.68
N GLU A 249 -4.90 -19.85 11.92
CA GLU A 249 -5.44 -19.65 10.58
C GLU A 249 -4.98 -20.64 9.49
N ASN A 250 -4.03 -21.52 9.79
CA ASN A 250 -3.54 -22.54 8.86
C ASN A 250 -4.01 -23.95 9.24
N GLU A 251 -4.78 -24.08 10.32
CA GLU A 251 -5.29 -25.36 10.83
C GLU A 251 -6.77 -25.56 10.48
N VAL A 252 -7.47 -24.48 10.13
CA VAL A 252 -8.87 -24.46 9.72
C VAL A 252 -8.94 -23.91 8.30
N TRP A 253 -9.89 -24.41 7.50
CA TRP A 253 -10.17 -23.85 6.17
C TRP A 253 -10.51 -22.37 6.28
N LYS A 254 -10.04 -21.57 5.32
CA LYS A 254 -10.36 -20.15 5.24
C LYS A 254 -10.65 -19.73 3.80
N PRO A 255 -11.52 -18.73 3.59
CA PRO A 255 -11.80 -18.21 2.26
C PRO A 255 -10.60 -17.43 1.70
N GLU A 256 -10.32 -17.62 0.41
CA GLU A 256 -9.29 -16.86 -0.31
C GLU A 256 -9.89 -15.59 -0.93
N VAL A 257 -10.09 -14.55 -0.10
CA VAL A 257 -10.64 -13.27 -0.54
C VAL A 257 -9.59 -12.44 -1.28
N VAL A 258 -9.95 -11.94 -2.45
CA VAL A 258 -9.10 -11.18 -3.37
C VAL A 258 -9.79 -9.89 -3.79
N LEU A 259 -9.00 -8.84 -3.96
CA LEU A 259 -9.44 -7.53 -4.43
C LEU A 259 -9.18 -7.40 -5.94
N TYR A 260 -10.23 -7.42 -6.76
CA TYR A 260 -10.13 -7.51 -8.22
C TYR A 260 -9.58 -6.23 -8.85
N ASN A 261 -9.90 -5.07 -8.28
CA ASN A 261 -9.51 -3.76 -8.79
C ASN A 261 -8.35 -3.11 -7.99
N ALA A 262 -7.50 -3.94 -7.39
CA ALA A 262 -6.37 -3.49 -6.59
C ALA A 262 -5.29 -2.73 -7.39
N VAL A 263 -4.58 -1.83 -6.72
CA VAL A 263 -3.35 -1.21 -7.24
C VAL A 263 -2.19 -2.20 -7.10
N GLY A 264 -1.95 -3.00 -8.13
CA GLY A 264 -0.88 -4.01 -8.14
C GLY A 264 -1.41 -5.42 -7.87
N HIS A 265 -0.91 -6.09 -6.83
CA HIS A 265 -1.33 -7.45 -6.48
C HIS A 265 -2.50 -7.42 -5.51
N GLY A 266 -3.70 -7.78 -5.97
CA GLY A 266 -4.91 -7.87 -5.14
C GLY A 266 -5.03 -9.11 -4.26
N VAL A 267 -3.92 -9.84 -4.05
CA VAL A 267 -3.86 -11.10 -3.30
C VAL A 267 -3.15 -10.85 -1.97
N ASN A 268 -3.46 -11.66 -0.94
CA ASN A 268 -2.92 -11.52 0.41
C ASN A 268 -3.24 -10.17 1.07
N ILE A 269 -4.43 -9.62 0.79
CA ILE A 269 -4.92 -8.36 1.37
C ILE A 269 -5.27 -8.46 2.87
N LEU A 270 -5.21 -9.67 3.44
CA LEU A 270 -5.60 -10.00 4.79
C LEU A 270 -4.36 -10.35 5.63
N GLY A 271 -4.20 -9.71 6.78
CA GLY A 271 -3.13 -9.97 7.74
C GLY A 271 -3.39 -11.23 8.58
N HIS A 272 -2.38 -11.61 9.37
CA HIS A 272 -2.49 -12.76 10.26
C HIS A 272 -3.43 -12.49 11.43
N ALA A 273 -4.37 -13.40 11.67
CA ALA A 273 -5.25 -13.35 12.84
C ALA A 273 -5.63 -14.74 13.31
N GLY A 274 -5.70 -14.93 14.63
CA GLY A 274 -6.21 -16.18 15.20
C GLY A 274 -7.72 -16.34 14.93
N MET A 275 -8.17 -17.58 14.92
CA MET A 275 -9.57 -17.94 14.67
C MET A 275 -10.20 -18.51 15.94
N THR A 276 -11.49 -18.28 16.11
CA THR A 276 -12.27 -18.90 17.18
C THR A 276 -13.37 -19.74 16.57
N VAL A 277 -13.40 -21.02 16.93
CA VAL A 277 -14.42 -21.96 16.47
C VAL A 277 -15.36 -22.24 17.62
N THR A 278 -16.66 -22.20 17.38
CA THR A 278 -17.70 -22.55 18.37
C THR A 278 -18.15 -23.99 18.22
N SER A 279 -18.78 -24.56 19.24
CA SER A 279 -19.25 -25.96 19.23
C SER A 279 -20.26 -26.27 18.12
N LYS A 280 -20.92 -25.24 17.60
CA LYS A 280 -21.84 -25.31 16.46
C LYS A 280 -21.13 -25.28 15.09
N GLY A 281 -19.79 -25.23 15.06
CA GLY A 281 -19.01 -25.12 13.84
C GLY A 281 -18.91 -23.69 13.29
N VAL A 282 -19.42 -22.67 13.98
CA VAL A 282 -19.23 -21.27 13.54
C VAL A 282 -17.78 -20.89 13.76
N VAL A 283 -17.09 -20.52 12.68
CA VAL A 283 -15.72 -20.01 12.68
C VAL A 283 -15.79 -18.49 12.57
N MET A 284 -15.10 -17.80 13.48
CA MET A 284 -14.95 -16.35 13.48
C MET A 284 -13.49 -15.99 13.17
N TRP A 285 -13.25 -15.16 12.17
CA TRP A 285 -11.93 -14.70 11.75
C TRP A 285 -11.95 -13.20 11.47
N SER A 286 -11.05 -12.43 12.08
CA SER A 286 -11.06 -10.96 11.99
C SER A 286 -9.67 -10.40 11.68
N PRO A 287 -9.15 -10.65 10.46
CA PRO A 287 -7.87 -10.14 10.01
C PRO A 287 -7.87 -8.62 9.81
N SER A 288 -6.73 -7.98 10.09
CA SER A 288 -6.45 -6.62 9.64
C SER A 288 -6.30 -6.59 8.12
N THR A 289 -6.63 -5.48 7.49
CA THR A 289 -6.49 -5.31 6.04
C THR A 289 -5.91 -3.95 5.70
N HIS A 290 -5.16 -3.92 4.60
CA HIS A 290 -4.70 -2.71 3.92
C HIS A 290 -5.13 -2.83 2.46
N LEU A 291 -6.09 -2.02 2.03
CA LEU A 291 -6.67 -2.07 0.69
C LEU A 291 -6.22 -0.84 -0.10
N GLU A 292 -5.71 -1.07 -1.31
CA GLU A 292 -5.40 -0.03 -2.28
C GLU A 292 -6.18 -0.29 -3.57
N VAL A 293 -7.08 0.61 -3.96
CA VAL A 293 -7.86 0.48 -5.21
C VAL A 293 -7.68 1.70 -6.10
N TRP A 294 -7.77 1.49 -7.41
CA TRP A 294 -7.91 2.59 -8.36
C TRP A 294 -9.28 3.24 -8.18
N CYS A 295 -9.31 4.56 -8.05
CA CYS A 295 -10.55 5.32 -7.95
C CYS A 295 -10.68 6.30 -9.11
N ASN A 296 -11.85 6.32 -9.75
CA ASN A 296 -12.13 7.25 -10.82
C ASN A 296 -12.57 8.60 -10.23
N LEU A 297 -11.67 9.58 -10.25
CA LEU A 297 -11.88 10.87 -9.62
C LEU A 297 -12.52 11.87 -10.58
N ASN A 298 -13.62 12.47 -10.15
CA ASN A 298 -14.13 13.69 -10.76
C ASN A 298 -13.64 14.92 -9.99
N LEU A 299 -12.71 15.67 -10.60
CA LEU A 299 -12.04 16.82 -9.99
C LEU A 299 -12.64 18.17 -10.41
N ASP A 300 -13.80 18.20 -11.06
CA ASP A 300 -14.42 19.42 -11.57
C ASP A 300 -14.60 20.50 -10.48
N GLN A 301 -15.00 20.05 -9.27
CA GLN A 301 -15.25 20.88 -8.09
C GLN A 301 -14.12 20.81 -7.05
N TRP A 302 -12.95 20.27 -7.42
CA TRP A 302 -11.79 20.25 -6.53
C TRP A 302 -11.47 21.67 -6.05
N PRO A 303 -11.28 21.90 -4.73
CA PRO A 303 -11.03 20.94 -3.65
C PRO A 303 -12.25 20.46 -2.83
N ASN A 304 -13.48 20.87 -3.18
CA ASN A 304 -14.71 20.55 -2.43
C ASN A 304 -15.46 19.37 -3.07
N ASP A 305 -14.72 18.48 -3.68
CA ASP A 305 -15.21 17.36 -4.43
C ASP A 305 -15.67 16.20 -3.55
N VAL A 306 -16.60 15.43 -4.11
CA VAL A 306 -17.11 14.19 -3.54
C VAL A 306 -16.77 13.09 -4.53
N HIS A 307 -16.14 12.02 -4.03
CA HIS A 307 -15.70 10.92 -4.86
C HIS A 307 -16.37 9.62 -4.42
N THR A 308 -16.70 8.78 -5.37
CA THR A 308 -17.22 7.43 -5.11
C THR A 308 -16.22 6.42 -5.63
N CYS A 309 -15.56 5.73 -4.70
CA CYS A 309 -14.60 4.69 -5.02
C CYS A 309 -15.26 3.31 -4.87
N GLU A 310 -14.92 2.39 -5.76
CA GLU A 310 -15.45 1.03 -5.76
C GLU A 310 -14.38 0.07 -5.25
N LEU A 311 -14.76 -0.87 -4.39
CA LEU A 311 -13.94 -2.01 -3.99
C LEU A 311 -14.62 -3.28 -4.47
N GLN A 312 -13.93 -4.06 -5.30
CA GLN A 312 -14.46 -5.30 -5.86
C GLN A 312 -13.79 -6.49 -5.18
N LEU A 313 -14.48 -7.09 -4.22
CA LEU A 313 -14.00 -8.25 -3.48
C LEU A 313 -14.62 -9.53 -4.05
N GLY A 314 -13.82 -10.58 -4.19
CA GLY A 314 -14.31 -11.88 -4.63
C GLY A 314 -13.44 -13.01 -4.10
N LEU A 315 -13.78 -14.24 -4.47
CA LEU A 315 -13.03 -15.43 -4.07
C LEU A 315 -12.14 -15.89 -5.23
N TRP A 316 -10.89 -16.24 -4.96
CA TRP A 316 -9.94 -16.56 -6.04
C TRP A 316 -10.32 -17.79 -6.88
N SER A 317 -10.63 -18.91 -6.24
CA SER A 317 -10.94 -20.19 -6.91
C SER A 317 -12.03 -21.00 -6.22
N GLN A 318 -12.76 -20.39 -5.30
CA GLN A 318 -13.78 -21.04 -4.46
C GLN A 318 -15.21 -20.62 -4.83
N GLU A 319 -15.37 -19.81 -5.88
CA GLU A 319 -16.63 -19.19 -6.31
C GLU A 319 -17.75 -20.17 -6.63
N GLN A 320 -17.40 -21.42 -6.99
CA GLN A 320 -18.39 -22.47 -7.29
C GLN A 320 -18.96 -23.13 -6.03
N TYR A 321 -18.34 -22.94 -4.86
CA TYR A 321 -18.66 -23.68 -3.64
C TYR A 321 -18.85 -22.78 -2.42
N ALA A 322 -18.47 -21.50 -2.52
CA ALA A 322 -18.60 -20.53 -1.45
C ALA A 322 -19.12 -19.21 -2.01
N ASP A 323 -19.99 -18.57 -1.24
CA ASP A 323 -20.57 -17.26 -1.55
C ASP A 323 -20.06 -16.24 -0.53
N LEU A 324 -19.56 -15.11 -1.01
CA LEU A 324 -19.18 -13.97 -0.18
C LEU A 324 -20.38 -13.03 -0.02
N LEU A 325 -20.85 -12.86 1.21
CA LEU A 325 -22.06 -12.09 1.54
C LEU A 325 -21.73 -11.01 2.58
N ILE A 326 -22.51 -9.95 2.63
CA ILE A 326 -22.43 -8.95 3.70
C ILE A 326 -23.30 -9.40 4.88
N ALA A 327 -22.77 -9.24 6.09
CA ALA A 327 -23.56 -9.43 7.30
C ALA A 327 -24.66 -8.34 7.37
N GLU A 328 -25.93 -8.72 7.15
CA GLU A 328 -27.09 -7.83 7.30
C GLU A 328 -27.36 -7.50 8.78
N ASN A 329 -27.87 -6.29 9.05
CA ASN A 329 -28.46 -5.81 10.32
C ASN A 329 -27.57 -5.10 11.36
N GLU A 330 -26.57 -4.31 10.95
CA GLU A 330 -26.10 -3.20 11.79
C GLU A 330 -25.87 -1.98 10.89
N THR A 331 -26.46 -0.84 11.25
CA THR A 331 -26.14 0.44 10.58
C THR A 331 -24.62 0.63 10.67
N MET A 332 -23.99 0.92 9.52
CA MET A 332 -22.55 1.18 9.39
C MET A 332 -22.20 2.54 10.01
N GLU A 333 -22.60 2.76 11.26
CA GLU A 333 -22.70 4.08 11.89
C GLU A 333 -21.62 4.33 12.94
N ASP A 334 -20.78 3.36 13.26
CA ASP A 334 -19.73 3.55 14.27
C ASP A 334 -18.39 2.97 13.80
N THR A 335 -17.75 3.69 12.89
CA THR A 335 -16.30 3.54 12.71
C THR A 335 -15.64 4.84 13.03
N GLN A 336 -15.07 4.91 14.24
CA GLN A 336 -14.34 6.07 14.74
C GLN A 336 -13.11 6.33 13.86
N GLN A 337 -13.27 7.15 12.82
CA GLN A 337 -12.19 7.56 11.94
C GLN A 337 -11.20 8.42 12.72
N THR A 338 -9.97 7.93 12.85
CA THR A 338 -8.91 8.66 13.56
C THR A 338 -7.93 9.26 12.56
N GLY A 339 -7.72 10.58 12.65
CA GLY A 339 -6.65 11.28 11.93
C GLY A 339 -6.76 11.37 10.40
N SER A 340 -7.87 10.95 9.78
CA SER A 340 -8.06 11.07 8.33
C SER A 340 -8.49 12.49 7.90
N GLU A 341 -7.92 12.98 6.78
CA GLU A 341 -8.36 14.18 6.06
C GLU A 341 -9.66 13.97 5.28
N TRP A 342 -10.05 12.71 5.08
CA TRP A 342 -11.22 12.28 4.33
C TRP A 342 -12.27 11.66 5.26
N GLU A 343 -13.53 11.97 5.00
CA GLU A 343 -14.68 11.44 5.70
C GLU A 343 -15.50 10.56 4.75
N VAL A 344 -15.94 9.39 5.23
CA VAL A 344 -16.80 8.49 4.47
C VAL A 344 -18.24 8.89 4.78
N THR A 345 -18.93 9.46 3.81
CA THR A 345 -20.31 9.97 3.98
C THR A 345 -21.35 8.91 3.70
N LYS A 346 -21.04 7.95 2.82
CA LYS A 346 -21.95 6.88 2.40
C LYS A 346 -21.17 5.62 2.07
N MET A 347 -21.74 4.48 2.44
CA MET A 347 -21.24 3.17 2.06
C MET A 347 -22.41 2.31 1.58
N GLU A 348 -22.32 1.81 0.36
CA GLU A 348 -23.30 0.94 -0.27
C GLU A 348 -22.63 -0.33 -0.76
N SER A 349 -23.40 -1.39 -0.92
CA SER A 349 -22.88 -2.66 -1.35
C SER A 349 -23.85 -3.37 -2.28
N GLU A 350 -23.31 -4.00 -3.31
CA GLU A 350 -24.09 -4.74 -4.30
C GLU A 350 -23.31 -5.97 -4.74
N MET A 351 -24.02 -7.08 -4.96
CA MET A 351 -23.45 -8.26 -5.59
C MET A 351 -23.50 -8.09 -7.10
N ILE A 352 -22.34 -7.98 -7.74
CA ILE A 352 -22.21 -7.75 -9.18
C ILE A 352 -21.48 -8.92 -9.81
N ASN A 353 -21.97 -9.30 -10.98
CA ASN A 353 -21.34 -10.24 -11.88
C ASN A 353 -20.14 -9.55 -12.56
N THR A 354 -18.92 -9.87 -12.12
CA THR A 354 -17.69 -9.22 -12.59
C THR A 354 -16.80 -10.22 -13.30
N ARG A 355 -16.20 -9.79 -14.41
CA ARG A 355 -15.18 -10.57 -15.11
C ARG A 355 -13.89 -10.55 -14.30
N THR A 356 -13.39 -11.71 -13.92
CA THR A 356 -12.14 -11.83 -13.16
C THR A 356 -10.94 -11.32 -13.97
N PRO A 357 -10.04 -10.50 -13.39
CA PRO A 357 -8.90 -9.90 -14.10
C PRO A 357 -7.96 -10.92 -14.76
N TRP A 358 -7.92 -12.16 -14.26
CA TRP A 358 -7.06 -13.24 -14.74
C TRP A 358 -7.71 -14.14 -15.81
N ASN A 359 -9.01 -13.98 -16.10
CA ASN A 359 -9.69 -14.71 -17.18
C ASN A 359 -9.75 -13.85 -18.45
N LEU A 360 -8.60 -13.73 -19.11
CA LEU A 360 -8.43 -12.96 -20.36
C LEU A 360 -9.09 -13.64 -21.58
N ASP A 361 -9.29 -14.96 -21.55
CA ASP A 361 -9.73 -15.76 -22.72
C ASP A 361 -11.23 -16.14 -22.76
N ALA A 362 -12.04 -15.63 -21.84
CA ALA A 362 -13.47 -15.96 -21.81
C ALA A 362 -14.30 -15.15 -22.82
N ASP A 363 -14.32 -15.64 -24.06
CA ASP A 363 -15.27 -15.23 -25.11
C ASP A 363 -16.67 -15.86 -24.92
N THR A 364 -16.89 -16.57 -23.81
CA THR A 364 -18.18 -17.17 -23.44
C THR A 364 -18.69 -16.57 -22.13
N ASP A 365 -19.99 -16.29 -22.06
CA ASP A 365 -20.82 -15.86 -20.91
C ASP A 365 -20.68 -16.70 -19.61
N MET A 366 -19.74 -17.64 -19.57
CA MET A 366 -19.65 -18.74 -18.62
C MET A 366 -18.53 -18.59 -17.58
N SER A 367 -17.76 -17.49 -17.62
CA SER A 367 -16.72 -17.17 -16.60
C SER A 367 -17.08 -15.91 -15.79
N VAL A 368 -18.36 -15.71 -15.54
CA VAL A 368 -18.84 -14.58 -14.75
C VAL A 368 -18.81 -14.97 -13.28
N SER A 369 -17.84 -14.41 -12.57
CA SER A 369 -17.67 -14.58 -11.14
C SER A 369 -18.58 -13.63 -10.38
N ARG A 370 -19.21 -14.10 -9.30
CA ARG A 370 -19.93 -13.20 -8.38
C ARG A 370 -18.91 -12.49 -7.50
N SER A 371 -18.85 -11.17 -7.61
CA SER A 371 -18.04 -10.32 -6.75
C SER A 371 -18.93 -9.43 -5.89
N LEU A 372 -18.51 -9.17 -4.67
CA LEU A 372 -19.08 -8.16 -3.81
C LEU A 372 -18.44 -6.81 -4.12
N THR A 373 -19.24 -5.86 -4.63
CA THR A 373 -18.80 -4.50 -4.89
C THR A 373 -19.27 -3.58 -3.77
N ILE A 374 -18.32 -2.98 -3.06
CA ILE A 374 -18.57 -1.97 -2.02
C ILE A 374 -18.27 -0.60 -2.61
N ARG A 375 -19.26 0.29 -2.60
CA ARG A 375 -19.16 1.69 -3.04
C ARG A 375 -19.01 2.57 -1.82
N MET A 376 -17.88 3.27 -1.71
CA MET A 376 -17.62 4.21 -0.63
C MET A 376 -17.58 5.62 -1.19
N THR A 377 -18.48 6.47 -0.72
CA THR A 377 -18.48 7.90 -1.03
C THR A 377 -17.68 8.64 0.02
N VAL A 378 -16.64 9.35 -0.43
CA VAL A 378 -15.71 10.10 0.42
C VAL A 378 -15.73 11.59 0.08
N GLN A 379 -15.57 12.40 1.12
CA GLN A 379 -15.49 13.85 1.03
C GLN A 379 -14.38 14.37 1.95
N HIS A 380 -13.70 15.45 1.57
CA HIS A 380 -12.68 16.06 2.40
C HIS A 380 -13.30 16.66 3.68
N LYS A 381 -12.79 16.29 4.86
CA LYS A 381 -13.30 16.67 6.18
C LYS A 381 -13.15 18.17 6.50
N GLY A 382 -12.22 18.84 5.82
CA GLY A 382 -11.87 20.22 6.08
C GLY A 382 -12.26 21.20 4.98
N GLN A 383 -13.07 22.21 5.34
CA GLN A 383 -13.29 23.44 4.58
C GLN A 383 -12.05 24.38 4.40
N PRO A 384 -10.96 24.37 5.21
CA PRO A 384 -9.91 25.39 5.08
C PRO A 384 -9.01 25.23 3.84
N ARG A 385 -9.02 24.07 3.17
CA ARG A 385 -8.20 23.84 1.96
C ARG A 385 -8.55 24.83 0.84
N ASN A 386 -9.83 25.14 0.68
CA ASN A 386 -10.30 26.14 -0.27
C ASN A 386 -9.68 27.53 0.01
N ILE A 387 -9.68 27.96 1.28
CA ILE A 387 -9.15 29.27 1.68
C ILE A 387 -7.66 29.39 1.33
N ILE A 388 -6.86 28.34 1.61
CA ILE A 388 -5.41 28.34 1.33
C ILE A 388 -5.14 28.46 -0.18
N LEU A 389 -5.98 27.83 -1.01
CA LEU A 389 -5.80 27.80 -2.46
C LEU A 389 -6.33 29.06 -3.17
N VAL A 390 -7.37 29.70 -2.65
CA VAL A 390 -7.98 30.90 -3.25
C VAL A 390 -7.40 32.21 -2.70
N ALA A 391 -6.94 32.26 -1.45
CA ALA A 391 -6.43 33.48 -0.84
C ALA A 391 -5.24 34.13 -1.60
N PRO A 392 -4.23 33.38 -2.09
CA PRO A 392 -3.13 33.97 -2.87
C PRO A 392 -3.62 34.64 -4.16
N LEU A 393 -4.60 34.03 -4.84
CA LEU A 393 -5.21 34.58 -6.05
C LEU A 393 -5.90 35.92 -5.75
N MET A 394 -6.64 36.00 -4.64
CA MET A 394 -7.31 37.23 -4.22
C MET A 394 -6.31 38.34 -3.88
N VAL A 395 -5.25 38.02 -3.12
CA VAL A 395 -4.20 38.99 -2.75
C VAL A 395 -3.49 39.51 -4.01
N ILE A 396 -3.08 38.63 -4.91
CA ILE A 396 -2.38 39.03 -6.14
C ILE A 396 -3.30 39.89 -7.03
N SER A 397 -4.57 39.52 -7.15
CA SER A 397 -5.50 40.29 -7.97
C SER A 397 -5.76 41.69 -7.41
N VAL A 398 -5.82 41.85 -6.09
CA VAL A 398 -5.89 43.16 -5.43
C VAL A 398 -4.62 43.98 -5.68
N LEU A 399 -3.43 43.36 -5.63
CA LEU A 399 -2.17 44.06 -5.95
C LEU A 399 -2.12 44.54 -7.41
N ILE A 400 -2.60 43.72 -8.35
CA ILE A 400 -2.74 44.11 -9.77
C ILE A 400 -3.73 45.29 -9.89
N MET A 401 -4.86 45.23 -9.18
CA MET A 401 -5.83 46.33 -9.16
C MET A 401 -5.21 47.64 -8.62
N LEU A 402 -4.51 47.58 -7.49
CA LEU A 402 -3.82 48.74 -6.90
C LEU A 402 -2.73 49.32 -7.81
N SER A 403 -2.10 48.48 -8.64
CA SER A 403 -1.10 48.96 -9.61
C SER A 403 -1.68 49.89 -10.69
N PHE A 404 -2.97 49.76 -11.03
CA PHE A 404 -3.63 50.68 -11.96
C PHE A 404 -3.84 52.08 -11.38
N TRP A 405 -3.96 52.19 -10.06
CA TRP A 405 -4.10 53.48 -9.37
C TRP A 405 -2.77 54.20 -9.15
N MET A 406 -1.63 53.54 -9.40
CA MET A 406 -0.33 54.20 -9.39
C MET A 406 -0.17 55.13 -10.59
N THR A 407 0.53 56.24 -10.38
CA THR A 407 0.81 57.21 -11.45
C THR A 407 1.53 56.55 -12.64
N PRO A 408 1.11 56.85 -13.88
CA PRO A 408 1.60 56.17 -15.08
C PRO A 408 3.10 56.40 -15.35
N MET A 409 3.71 57.40 -14.73
CA MET A 409 5.15 57.69 -14.88
C MET A 409 6.04 56.83 -13.95
N ASN A 410 5.48 56.25 -12.88
CA ASN A 410 6.22 55.48 -11.89
C ASN A 410 6.65 54.12 -12.46
N SER A 411 7.96 53.88 -12.53
CA SER A 411 8.51 52.59 -12.97
C SER A 411 8.17 51.43 -12.05
N GLY A 412 7.81 51.69 -10.78
CA GLY A 412 7.39 50.67 -9.81
C GLY A 412 6.13 49.90 -10.24
N LYS A 413 5.24 50.53 -11.03
CA LYS A 413 4.01 49.91 -11.54
C LYS A 413 4.30 48.64 -12.34
N PHE A 414 5.21 48.74 -13.32
CA PHE A 414 5.61 47.62 -14.16
C PHE A 414 6.25 46.50 -13.33
N SER A 415 7.13 46.86 -12.39
CA SER A 415 7.79 45.89 -11.52
C SER A 415 6.81 45.09 -10.65
N ILE A 416 5.80 45.75 -10.06
CA ILE A 416 4.78 45.07 -9.22
C ILE A 416 3.97 44.08 -10.07
N GLN A 417 3.56 44.48 -11.28
CA GLN A 417 2.79 43.61 -12.17
C GLN A 417 3.60 42.39 -12.65
N CYS A 418 4.88 42.58 -13.00
CA CYS A 418 5.76 41.46 -13.34
C CYS A 418 5.97 40.51 -12.17
N MET A 419 6.16 41.03 -10.94
CA MET A 419 6.27 40.20 -9.74
C MET A 419 4.98 39.40 -9.49
N CYS A 420 3.82 40.03 -9.64
CA CYS A 420 2.52 39.37 -9.51
C CYS A 420 2.34 38.25 -10.56
N LEU A 421 2.77 38.46 -11.82
CA LEU A 421 2.73 37.43 -12.86
C LEU A 421 3.61 36.23 -12.52
N VAL A 422 4.82 36.47 -12.02
CA VAL A 422 5.72 35.39 -11.58
C VAL A 422 5.10 34.61 -10.43
N LEU A 423 4.52 35.29 -9.44
CA LEU A 423 3.80 34.63 -8.34
C LEU A 423 2.62 33.79 -8.84
N LEU A 424 1.79 34.32 -9.76
CA LEU A 424 0.71 33.56 -10.39
C LEU A 424 1.20 32.31 -11.12
N ALA A 425 2.33 32.40 -11.84
CA ALA A 425 2.93 31.26 -12.50
C ALA A 425 3.40 30.20 -11.50
N ILE A 426 4.07 30.61 -10.42
CA ILE A 426 4.51 29.70 -9.33
C ILE A 426 3.30 28.99 -8.71
N PHE A 427 2.26 29.73 -8.33
CA PHE A 427 1.06 29.14 -7.74
C PHE A 427 0.33 28.18 -8.70
N THR A 428 0.29 28.51 -9.99
CA THR A 428 -0.31 27.63 -11.01
C THR A 428 0.45 26.31 -11.12
N VAL A 429 1.79 26.34 -11.05
CA VAL A 429 2.62 25.13 -11.01
C VAL A 429 2.39 24.34 -9.73
N ILE A 430 2.28 25.00 -8.56
CA ILE A 430 1.99 24.33 -7.29
C ILE A 430 0.65 23.59 -7.35
N VAL A 431 -0.42 24.24 -7.83
CA VAL A 431 -1.74 23.63 -7.98
C VAL A 431 -1.69 22.49 -9.01
N GLY A 432 -1.00 22.69 -10.14
CA GLY A 432 -0.83 21.65 -11.16
C GLY A 432 -0.12 20.39 -10.64
N ASN A 433 0.85 20.55 -9.75
CA ASN A 433 1.58 19.42 -9.15
C ASN A 433 0.78 18.63 -8.11
N ALA A 434 -0.31 19.21 -7.59
CA ALA A 434 -1.22 18.59 -6.63
C ALA A 434 -2.30 17.73 -7.33
N LEU A 435 -2.45 17.85 -8.65
CA LEU A 435 -3.45 17.14 -9.45
C LEU A 435 -2.84 15.93 -10.18
N PRO A 436 -3.63 14.89 -10.47
CA PRO A 436 -3.16 13.76 -11.25
C PRO A 436 -2.91 14.17 -12.70
N PRO A 437 -1.86 13.63 -13.35
CA PRO A 437 -1.60 13.88 -14.77
C PRO A 437 -2.66 13.24 -15.70
N THR A 438 -3.48 12.32 -15.18
CA THR A 438 -4.50 11.54 -15.88
C THR A 438 -5.92 12.10 -15.75
N ALA A 439 -6.09 13.30 -15.19
CA ALA A 439 -7.41 13.91 -15.05
C ALA A 439 -8.10 14.07 -16.42
N THR A 440 -9.32 13.55 -16.55
CA THR A 440 -10.14 13.65 -17.77
C THR A 440 -10.63 15.08 -18.01
N HIS A 441 -10.83 15.84 -16.94
CA HIS A 441 -11.29 17.22 -16.94
C HIS A 441 -10.37 18.11 -16.11
N VAL A 442 -10.21 19.37 -16.54
CA VAL A 442 -9.40 20.36 -15.83
C VAL A 442 -10.25 21.00 -14.74
N PRO A 443 -9.83 20.96 -13.45
CA PRO A 443 -10.59 21.56 -12.35
C PRO A 443 -10.91 23.04 -12.55
N CYS A 444 -12.06 23.48 -12.05
CA CYS A 444 -12.50 24.88 -12.14
C CYS A 444 -11.44 25.85 -11.59
N LEU A 445 -10.81 25.50 -10.47
CA LEU A 445 -9.78 26.34 -9.83
C LEU A 445 -8.55 26.56 -10.73
N VAL A 446 -8.08 25.54 -11.46
CA VAL A 446 -6.96 25.67 -12.41
C VAL A 446 -7.31 26.61 -13.55
N LEU A 447 -8.56 26.53 -14.05
CA LEU A 447 -9.05 27.45 -15.05
C LEU A 447 -9.06 28.89 -14.53
N MET A 448 -9.44 29.13 -13.27
CA MET A 448 -9.40 30.48 -12.67
C MET A 448 -7.98 31.06 -12.64
N TYR A 449 -7.00 30.27 -12.21
CA TYR A 449 -5.59 30.66 -12.22
C TYR A 449 -5.10 30.98 -13.64
N SER A 450 -5.50 30.15 -14.63
CA SER A 450 -5.15 30.34 -16.05
C SER A 450 -5.76 31.62 -16.64
N TRP A 451 -7.03 31.90 -16.34
CA TRP A 451 -7.71 33.12 -16.77
C TRP A 451 -7.10 34.36 -16.10
N SER A 452 -6.76 34.26 -14.82
CA SER A 452 -6.11 35.35 -14.08
C SER A 452 -4.69 35.63 -14.58
N MET A 453 -3.95 34.60 -14.98
CA MET A 453 -2.65 34.73 -15.64
C MET A 453 -2.78 35.45 -16.98
N THR A 454 -3.78 35.08 -17.80
CA THR A 454 -4.06 35.72 -19.09
C THR A 454 -4.43 37.21 -18.91
N ALA A 455 -5.27 37.52 -17.93
CA ALA A 455 -5.62 38.90 -17.59
C ALA A 455 -4.42 39.68 -17.03
N GLY A 456 -3.53 39.04 -16.28
CA GLY A 456 -2.27 39.63 -15.82
C GLY A 456 -1.34 40.03 -16.96
N VAL A 457 -1.19 39.17 -17.98
CA VAL A 457 -0.41 39.49 -19.19
C VAL A 457 -1.04 40.66 -19.95
N LEU A 458 -2.37 40.66 -20.14
CA LEU A 458 -3.07 41.77 -20.79
C LEU A 458 -2.91 43.09 -20.00
N SER A 459 -2.95 43.02 -18.67
CA SER A 459 -2.73 44.16 -17.78
C SER A 459 -1.32 44.77 -17.94
N ILE A 460 -0.28 43.91 -18.05
CA ILE A 460 1.09 44.37 -18.32
C ILE A 460 1.17 45.03 -19.70
N LEU A 461 0.57 44.44 -20.74
CA LEU A 461 0.57 45.03 -22.08
C LEU A 461 -0.08 46.42 -22.09
N VAL A 462 -1.26 46.57 -21.47
CA VAL A 462 -1.92 47.87 -21.34
C VAL A 462 -1.04 48.85 -20.56
N SER A 463 -0.46 48.42 -19.44
CA SER A 463 0.39 49.28 -18.61
C SER A 463 1.66 49.73 -19.34
N THR A 464 2.28 48.87 -20.15
CA THR A 464 3.43 49.27 -20.98
C THR A 464 3.04 50.29 -22.05
N LEU A 465 1.86 50.14 -22.66
CA LEU A 465 1.33 51.11 -23.62
C LEU A 465 1.06 52.46 -22.94
N VAL A 466 0.45 52.46 -21.75
CA VAL A 466 0.19 53.66 -20.95
C VAL A 466 1.49 54.36 -20.53
N ILE A 467 2.50 53.59 -20.05
CA ILE A 467 3.82 54.14 -19.70
C ILE A 467 4.51 54.72 -20.95
N SER A 468 4.43 54.03 -22.09
CA SER A 468 5.02 54.51 -23.35
C SER A 468 4.38 55.80 -23.82
N VAL A 469 3.05 55.88 -23.81
CA VAL A 469 2.30 57.07 -24.24
C VAL A 469 2.53 58.24 -23.30
N SER A 470 2.61 58.01 -21.98
CA SER A 470 2.82 59.06 -20.98
C SER A 470 4.26 59.60 -20.93
N ARG A 471 5.27 58.80 -21.33
CA ARG A 471 6.67 59.25 -21.40
C ARG A 471 7.07 59.87 -22.73
N TYR A 472 6.39 59.51 -23.82
CA TYR A 472 6.69 60.08 -25.14
C TYR A 472 6.30 61.57 -25.17
N THR A 473 7.20 62.43 -25.65
CA THR A 473 6.94 63.86 -25.78
C THR A 473 6.11 64.14 -27.04
N HIS A 474 4.83 64.45 -26.86
CA HIS A 474 3.92 64.73 -27.96
C HIS A 474 4.00 66.18 -28.46
N ALA A 475 3.99 66.37 -29.78
CA ALA A 475 3.99 67.70 -30.40
C ALA A 475 2.58 68.32 -30.52
N ALA A 476 1.53 67.48 -30.46
CA ALA A 476 0.13 67.89 -30.59
C ALA A 476 -0.73 67.19 -29.53
N PRO A 477 -1.85 67.81 -29.11
CA PRO A 477 -2.79 67.18 -28.17
C PRO A 477 -3.54 66.01 -28.83
N PRO A 478 -4.18 65.14 -28.04
CA PRO A 478 -5.05 64.08 -28.56
C PRO A 478 -6.17 64.65 -29.46
N PRO A 479 -6.75 63.83 -30.37
CA PRO A 479 -7.90 64.21 -31.16
C PRO A 479 -9.00 64.90 -30.34
N ASN A 480 -9.65 65.92 -30.92
CA ASN A 480 -10.60 66.78 -30.19
C ASN A 480 -11.74 66.01 -29.49
N LEU A 481 -12.20 64.89 -30.06
CA LEU A 481 -13.22 64.03 -29.44
C LEU A 481 -12.73 63.38 -28.13
N ILE A 482 -11.47 62.96 -28.09
CA ILE A 482 -10.85 62.35 -26.91
C ILE A 482 -10.62 63.42 -25.84
N CYS A 483 -10.17 64.61 -26.25
CA CYS A 483 -10.05 65.75 -25.34
C CYS A 483 -11.41 66.15 -24.73
N ALA A 484 -12.48 66.18 -25.52
CA ALA A 484 -13.83 66.46 -25.05
C ALA A 484 -14.34 65.37 -24.07
N PHE A 485 -14.02 64.10 -24.34
CA PHE A 485 -14.39 62.98 -23.47
C PHE A 485 -13.71 63.05 -22.09
N ILE A 486 -12.41 63.32 -22.05
CA ILE A 486 -11.61 63.39 -20.81
C ILE A 486 -11.94 64.63 -19.97
N THR A 487 -12.32 65.73 -20.63
CA THR A 487 -12.70 66.98 -19.95
C THR A 487 -14.17 67.05 -19.57
N TYR A 488 -14.99 66.07 -19.98
CA TYR A 488 -16.40 66.03 -19.64
C TYR A 488 -16.57 65.79 -18.12
N PRO A 489 -17.40 66.60 -17.42
CA PRO A 489 -17.47 66.59 -15.96
C PRO A 489 -17.93 65.24 -15.39
N VAL A 490 -18.82 64.53 -16.09
CA VAL A 490 -19.26 63.19 -15.68
C VAL A 490 -18.10 62.19 -15.76
N THR A 491 -17.28 62.24 -16.82
CA THR A 491 -16.10 61.36 -16.98
C THR A 491 -15.05 61.62 -15.90
N GLN A 492 -14.81 62.89 -15.56
CA GLN A 492 -13.87 63.26 -14.50
C GLN A 492 -14.31 62.78 -13.12
N ILE A 493 -15.61 62.81 -12.83
CA ILE A 493 -16.18 62.31 -11.58
C ILE A 493 -16.13 60.77 -11.52
N ILE A 494 -16.56 60.08 -12.58
CA ILE A 494 -16.60 58.61 -12.62
C ILE A 494 -15.20 58.00 -12.57
N LEU A 495 -14.25 58.57 -13.32
CA LEU A 495 -12.88 58.06 -13.41
C LEU A 495 -11.93 58.77 -12.44
N PHE A 496 -12.40 59.55 -11.46
CA PHE A 496 -11.56 60.27 -10.49
C PHE A 496 -10.35 61.01 -11.12
N LEU A 497 -10.56 61.65 -12.27
CA LEU A 497 -9.47 62.30 -13.01
C LEU A 497 -9.14 63.67 -12.41
N PRO A 498 -7.84 64.02 -12.24
CA PRO A 498 -7.44 65.32 -11.74
C PRO A 498 -7.74 66.43 -12.75
N GLN A 499 -8.13 67.61 -12.24
CA GLN A 499 -8.40 68.76 -13.10
C GLN A 499 -7.14 69.28 -13.79
N ILE A 500 -7.20 69.44 -15.12
CA ILE A 500 -6.07 69.83 -15.97
C ILE A 500 -5.45 71.16 -15.51
N LYS A 501 -6.28 72.18 -15.29
CA LYS A 501 -5.83 73.53 -14.89
C LYS A 501 -5.10 73.54 -13.55
N ALA A 502 -5.56 72.71 -12.61
CA ALA A 502 -4.93 72.59 -11.29
C ALA A 502 -3.55 71.91 -11.38
N GLN A 503 -3.40 70.90 -12.25
CA GLN A 503 -2.14 70.19 -12.42
C GLN A 503 -1.10 71.01 -13.19
N VAL A 504 -1.50 71.66 -14.29
CA VAL A 504 -0.62 72.55 -15.07
C VAL A 504 -0.11 73.69 -14.20
N SER A 505 -0.98 74.30 -13.38
CA SER A 505 -0.62 75.34 -12.40
C SER A 505 0.39 74.81 -11.36
N LYS A 506 0.17 73.60 -10.82
CA LYS A 506 1.09 72.97 -9.85
C LYS A 506 2.47 72.68 -10.45
N THR A 507 2.53 72.09 -11.64
CA THR A 507 3.79 71.74 -12.31
C THR A 507 4.54 72.99 -12.77
N TYR A 508 3.82 74.02 -13.23
CA TYR A 508 4.41 75.31 -13.59
C TYR A 508 5.01 76.02 -12.37
N ASN A 509 4.30 76.05 -11.24
CA ASN A 509 4.80 76.65 -10.00
C ASN A 509 6.03 75.89 -9.45
N GLN A 510 6.07 74.56 -9.56
CA GLN A 510 7.25 73.76 -9.19
C GLN A 510 8.46 74.06 -10.09
N LEU A 511 8.25 74.22 -11.41
CA LEU A 511 9.31 74.60 -12.33
C LEU A 511 9.81 76.04 -12.07
N GLU A 512 8.93 76.96 -11.67
CA GLU A 512 9.32 78.31 -11.27
C GLU A 512 10.13 78.32 -9.96
N GLU A 513 9.74 77.52 -8.95
CA GLU A 513 10.50 77.35 -7.70
C GLU A 513 11.90 76.74 -7.94
N ASP A 514 12.02 75.66 -8.70
CA ASP A 514 13.31 75.02 -9.03
C ASP A 514 14.22 75.92 -9.89
N SER A 515 13.63 76.79 -10.72
CA SER A 515 14.37 77.75 -11.56
C SER A 515 14.84 78.99 -10.79
N SER A 516 14.29 79.25 -9.60
CA SER A 516 14.61 80.44 -8.80
C SER A 516 15.97 80.36 -8.08
N ASP A 517 16.59 79.17 -8.03
CA ASP A 517 17.94 78.94 -7.48
C ASP A 517 19.07 79.12 -8.52
N VAL A 518 18.76 79.37 -9.79
CA VAL A 518 19.75 79.62 -10.85
C VAL A 518 19.49 80.97 -11.52
N ASN A 519 20.49 81.85 -11.45
CA ASN A 519 20.47 83.26 -11.88
C ASN A 519 19.55 83.60 -13.07
N GLN A 520 18.69 84.58 -12.80
CA GLN A 520 17.69 85.16 -13.67
C GLN A 520 18.33 85.93 -14.83
N SER A 521 18.11 85.46 -16.07
CA SER A 521 18.32 86.26 -17.29
C SER A 521 17.12 86.10 -18.22
N CYS A 522 16.76 87.21 -18.87
CA CYS A 522 15.57 87.47 -19.71
C CYS A 522 15.00 86.27 -20.47
N SER A 523 13.85 85.75 -20.02
CA SER A 523 12.97 84.88 -20.81
C SER A 523 11.82 85.70 -21.41
N ASP A 524 11.77 85.81 -22.74
CA ASP A 524 10.70 86.46 -23.50
C ASP A 524 9.31 85.88 -23.19
N ASN A 525 8.26 86.72 -23.15
CA ASN A 525 6.86 86.28 -22.97
C ASN A 525 6.41 85.21 -24.00
N THR A 526 7.03 85.21 -25.19
CA THR A 526 6.81 84.21 -26.25
C THR A 526 7.34 82.83 -25.86
N THR A 527 8.47 82.77 -25.14
CA THR A 527 9.03 81.50 -24.65
C THR A 527 8.17 80.92 -23.52
N ARG A 528 7.71 81.75 -22.58
CA ARG A 528 6.79 81.35 -21.49
C ARG A 528 5.47 80.77 -21.99
N THR A 529 4.85 81.41 -22.99
CA THR A 529 3.61 80.91 -23.61
C THR A 529 3.82 79.61 -24.38
N SER A 530 4.98 79.41 -25.02
CA SER A 530 5.30 78.16 -25.71
C SER A 530 5.56 76.99 -24.75
N VAL A 531 6.24 77.25 -23.61
CA VAL A 531 6.50 76.26 -22.55
C VAL A 531 5.19 75.84 -21.89
N GLN A 532 4.31 76.79 -21.58
CA GLN A 532 3.01 76.50 -20.97
C GLN A 532 2.10 75.69 -21.92
N LYS A 533 2.08 76.01 -23.22
CA LYS A 533 1.33 75.24 -24.22
C LYS A 533 1.86 73.82 -24.40
N HIS A 534 3.19 73.63 -24.30
CA HIS A 534 3.79 72.30 -24.35
C HIS A 534 3.46 71.48 -23.09
N LEU A 535 3.52 72.09 -21.91
CA LEU A 535 3.16 71.48 -20.63
C LEU A 535 1.68 71.06 -20.61
N GLU A 536 0.78 71.92 -21.09
CA GLU A 536 -0.63 71.61 -21.27
C GLU A 536 -0.83 70.41 -22.20
N THR A 537 -0.12 70.37 -23.33
CA THR A 537 -0.19 69.28 -24.31
C THR A 537 0.25 67.95 -23.69
N GLN A 538 1.36 67.90 -22.95
CA GLN A 538 1.78 66.68 -22.25
C GLN A 538 0.77 66.27 -21.17
N GLN A 539 0.19 67.23 -20.45
CA GLN A 539 -0.78 66.93 -19.41
C GLN A 539 -2.06 66.27 -19.96
N TYR A 540 -2.50 66.61 -21.17
CA TYR A 540 -3.61 65.91 -21.83
C TYR A 540 -3.31 64.42 -22.07
N TRP A 541 -2.08 64.09 -22.49
CA TRP A 541 -1.66 62.70 -22.71
C TRP A 541 -1.48 61.92 -21.40
N ILE A 542 -1.00 62.57 -20.34
CA ILE A 542 -0.90 61.96 -18.99
C ILE A 542 -2.30 61.67 -18.44
N ILE A 543 -3.25 62.59 -18.58
CA ILE A 543 -4.62 62.38 -18.08
C ILE A 543 -5.36 61.34 -18.93
N LEU A 544 -5.14 61.30 -20.24
CA LEU A 544 -5.63 60.21 -21.10
C LEU A 544 -5.08 58.85 -20.64
N SER A 545 -3.78 58.80 -20.31
CA SER A 545 -3.11 57.61 -19.79
C SER A 545 -3.71 57.15 -18.46
N THR A 546 -3.97 58.07 -17.52
CA THR A 546 -4.68 57.79 -16.26
C THR A 546 -6.13 57.31 -16.49
N ALA A 547 -6.83 57.88 -17.48
CA ALA A 547 -8.18 57.46 -17.83
C ALA A 547 -8.20 56.01 -18.36
N ILE A 548 -7.24 55.65 -19.21
CA ILE A 548 -7.07 54.27 -19.71
C ILE A 548 -6.79 53.31 -18.55
N ASP A 549 -5.94 53.70 -17.59
CA ASP A 549 -5.63 52.89 -16.41
C ASP A 549 -6.86 52.62 -15.53
N HIS A 550 -7.66 53.65 -15.24
CA HIS A 550 -8.86 53.49 -14.42
C HIS A 550 -9.95 52.68 -15.14
N ILE A 551 -10.12 52.87 -16.45
CA ILE A 551 -11.01 52.03 -17.26
C ILE A 551 -10.54 50.57 -17.24
N SER A 552 -9.24 50.34 -17.37
CA SER A 552 -8.64 48.99 -17.33
C SER A 552 -8.80 48.35 -15.96
N CYS A 553 -8.71 49.13 -14.88
CA CYS A 553 -9.01 48.70 -13.52
C CYS A 553 -10.48 48.22 -13.39
N ILE A 554 -11.44 48.96 -13.95
CA ILE A 554 -12.87 48.59 -13.93
C ILE A 554 -13.09 47.30 -14.73
N ILE A 555 -12.50 47.19 -15.93
CA ILE A 555 -12.60 45.98 -16.77
C ILE A 555 -11.99 44.77 -16.03
N TYR A 556 -10.82 44.93 -15.42
CA TYR A 556 -10.17 43.88 -14.64
C TYR A 556 -11.02 43.45 -13.43
N PHE A 557 -11.64 44.40 -12.73
CA PHE A 557 -12.54 44.11 -11.61
C PHE A 557 -13.79 43.33 -12.05
N ILE A 558 -14.42 43.71 -13.18
CA ILE A 558 -15.57 42.98 -13.75
C ILE A 558 -15.15 41.56 -14.14
N PHE A 559 -13.97 41.41 -14.75
CA PHE A 559 -13.42 40.11 -15.11
C PHE A 559 -13.18 39.22 -13.88
N LEU A 560 -12.59 39.78 -12.81
CA LEU A 560 -12.37 39.09 -11.55
C LEU A 560 -13.69 38.67 -10.89
N LEU A 561 -14.71 39.53 -10.89
CA LEU A 561 -16.05 39.18 -10.43
C LEU A 561 -16.64 38.03 -11.25
N GLY A 562 -16.51 38.06 -12.58
CA GLY A 562 -16.96 36.97 -13.45
C GLY A 562 -16.27 35.64 -13.15
N ILE A 563 -14.97 35.67 -12.84
CA ILE A 563 -14.20 34.49 -12.42
C ILE A 563 -14.71 33.96 -11.07
N LEU A 564 -14.92 34.84 -10.09
CA LEU A 564 -15.39 34.44 -8.76
C LEU A 564 -16.82 33.89 -8.78
N ILE A 565 -17.71 34.49 -9.57
CA ILE A 565 -19.11 34.02 -9.74
C ILE A 565 -19.15 32.63 -10.37
N LYS A 566 -18.24 32.33 -11.31
CA LYS A 566 -18.15 31.00 -11.91
C LYS A 566 -17.61 29.94 -10.93
N TYR A 567 -16.94 30.38 -9.86
CA TYR A 567 -16.30 29.51 -8.88
C TYR A 567 -17.21 29.13 -7.71
N THR A 568 -18.04 30.07 -7.25
CA THR A 568 -19.11 29.83 -6.29
C THR A 568 -20.25 29.06 -6.92
#